data_AF-A0A1U9NL50-F1
#
_entry.id   AF-A0A1U9NL50-F1
#
_cell.length_a   1.000
_cell.length_b   1.000
_cell.length_c   1.000
_cell.angle_alpha   90.00
_cell.angle_beta   90.00
_cell.angle_gamma   90.00
#
_symmetry.space_group_name_H-M   'P 1'
#
loop_
_entity.id
_entity.type
_entity.pdbx_description
1 polymer ?
#
loop_
_entity_poly.entity_id
_entity_poly.type
_entity_poly.pdbx_seq_one_letter_code
_entity_poly.pdbx_strand_id
1 'polypeptide(L)'
;MRKYNPYRNIFYYYRGPSFRKKDGQWDKQLEDNITKALVNTLENSDRGLLKRLMKRLGIKPKSYDPVLYDLQITEENSRPDALIKVGSTKIYIESKVDCPLEDEQILNHLQADPDSYLVCITPRNRDAAILDRLKDKRFHFITWKEVYLLFRPFADKDNDARTAFILQEFLDFLEATNMAPFSGWKKSHFEAFLNIEDDPKRELRLKVKDNMQSYLEELKQRLGTSGMYGELDVNVGNIRQDSVHCWGILCPPPLSRKIDVSHFRFAIDADAFSVGVLIGGKKPVDRFKQHTELSSDELQSILGKMDGFHLTLLERVQIRPRRFKGKEVAHILLGENICKYDIDYLNNKFSQYNLLEIRCQKLFKRDDAALGSDHFLDDSIELMKKLEPYYRFAWGE
;
A
#
# COMPACT_ATOMS: atom_id res chain seq x y z
N MET A 1 -14.23 28.73 -31.68
CA MET A 1 -14.06 27.46 -30.95
C MET A 1 -12.68 26.89 -31.25
N ARG A 2 -11.80 26.73 -30.25
CA ARG A 2 -10.51 26.05 -30.47
C ARG A 2 -10.80 24.59 -30.82
N LYS A 3 -10.46 24.19 -32.05
CA LYS A 3 -10.78 22.89 -32.66
C LYS A 3 -10.08 21.69 -31.98
N TYR A 4 -9.20 21.95 -31.01
CA TYR A 4 -8.50 20.94 -30.23
C TYR A 4 -8.38 21.42 -28.78
N ASN A 5 -9.13 20.80 -27.89
CA ASN A 5 -8.99 20.99 -26.46
C ASN A 5 -8.25 19.76 -25.89
N PRO A 6 -6.94 19.85 -25.56
CA PRO A 6 -6.18 18.71 -25.03
C PRO A 6 -6.76 18.18 -23.70
N TYR A 7 -7.56 18.97 -22.99
CA TYR A 7 -8.26 18.56 -21.78
C TYR A 7 -9.37 17.53 -22.04
N ARG A 8 -9.86 17.38 -23.28
CA ARG A 8 -10.91 16.40 -23.65
C ARG A 8 -10.39 15.09 -24.25
N ASN A 9 -9.09 14.98 -24.49
CA ASN A 9 -8.51 13.73 -24.97
C ASN A 9 -8.18 12.84 -23.77
N ILE A 10 -8.92 11.73 -23.64
CA ILE A 10 -8.77 10.75 -22.56
C ILE A 10 -7.39 10.05 -22.58
N PHE A 11 -6.71 10.03 -23.73
CA PHE A 11 -5.39 9.43 -23.91
C PHE A 11 -4.24 10.46 -23.83
N TYR A 12 -4.56 11.74 -23.62
CA TYR A 12 -3.55 12.80 -23.53
C TYR A 12 -3.15 13.03 -22.08
N TYR A 13 -1.98 12.52 -21.71
CA TYR A 13 -1.34 12.81 -20.43
C TYR A 13 -0.49 14.07 -20.57
N TYR A 14 -0.50 14.93 -19.55
CA TYR A 14 0.52 15.99 -19.48
C TYR A 14 1.87 15.29 -19.41
N ARG A 15 2.75 15.51 -20.40
CA ARG A 15 4.14 15.07 -20.30
C ARG A 15 4.84 15.99 -19.32
N GLY A 16 5.56 15.39 -18.39
CA GLY A 16 6.20 16.14 -17.33
C GLY A 16 7.34 17.00 -17.85
N PRO A 17 7.77 18.01 -17.07
CA PRO A 17 9.04 18.65 -17.33
C PRO A 17 10.12 17.57 -17.41
N SER A 18 11.02 17.67 -18.40
CA SER A 18 12.23 16.83 -18.44
C SER A 18 12.88 16.81 -17.06
N PHE A 19 13.35 15.64 -16.59
CA PHE A 19 13.97 15.25 -15.29
C PHE A 19 14.78 16.29 -14.48
N ARG A 20 15.05 17.48 -15.01
CA ARG A 20 15.86 18.57 -14.45
C ARG A 20 15.08 19.63 -13.64
N LYS A 21 13.79 19.49 -13.34
CA LYS A 21 13.03 20.53 -12.59
C LYS A 21 12.58 20.09 -11.20
N LYS A 22 12.50 21.10 -10.32
CA LYS A 22 12.31 21.11 -8.86
C LYS A 22 11.22 20.15 -8.35
N ASP A 23 11.47 19.64 -7.13
CA ASP A 23 10.50 18.92 -6.29
C ASP A 23 9.15 19.67 -6.24
N GLY A 24 8.04 18.95 -6.42
CA GLY A 24 6.66 19.47 -6.41
C GLY A 24 5.99 19.67 -7.78
N GLN A 25 6.74 19.80 -8.90
CA GLN A 25 6.10 19.88 -10.24
C GLN A 25 5.49 18.56 -10.67
N TRP A 26 6.08 17.45 -10.24
CA TRP A 26 5.57 16.11 -10.53
C TRP A 26 4.25 15.85 -9.83
N ASP A 27 4.14 16.24 -8.55
CA ASP A 27 2.90 16.10 -7.78
C ASP A 27 1.77 16.90 -8.40
N LYS A 28 2.00 18.17 -8.75
CA LYS A 28 0.96 18.98 -9.39
C LYS A 28 0.50 18.43 -10.74
N GLN A 29 1.42 17.85 -11.50
CA GLN A 29 1.10 17.22 -12.77
C GLN A 29 0.30 15.92 -12.56
N LEU A 30 0.65 15.14 -11.54
CA LEU A 30 -0.11 13.94 -11.17
C LEU A 30 -1.53 14.34 -10.72
N GLU A 31 -1.67 15.41 -9.93
CA GLU A 31 -2.97 16.02 -9.55
C GLU A 31 -3.80 16.42 -10.77
N ASP A 32 -3.20 17.15 -11.71
CA ASP A 32 -3.89 17.55 -12.95
C ASP A 32 -4.33 16.32 -13.77
N ASN A 33 -3.47 15.30 -13.88
CA ASN A 33 -3.74 14.08 -14.63
C ASN A 33 -4.86 13.24 -13.98
N ILE A 34 -4.82 13.05 -12.66
CA ILE A 34 -5.81 12.23 -11.94
C ILE A 34 -7.18 12.90 -11.91
N THR A 35 -7.24 14.22 -11.74
CA THR A 35 -8.49 14.97 -11.80
C THR A 35 -9.07 14.96 -13.21
N LYS A 36 -8.24 15.16 -14.23
CA LYS A 36 -8.67 15.00 -15.62
C LYS A 36 -9.22 13.59 -15.89
N ALA A 37 -8.54 12.56 -15.41
CA ALA A 37 -8.98 11.17 -15.59
C ALA A 37 -10.34 10.92 -14.91
N LEU A 38 -10.54 11.41 -13.69
CA LEU A 38 -11.83 11.35 -12.99
C LEU A 38 -12.95 12.03 -13.79
N VAL A 39 -12.72 13.28 -14.22
CA VAL A 39 -13.70 14.07 -14.98
C VAL A 39 -14.07 13.38 -16.29
N ASN A 40 -13.07 12.92 -17.05
CA ASN A 40 -13.29 12.19 -18.29
C ASN A 40 -14.09 10.91 -18.05
N THR A 41 -13.79 10.18 -16.97
CA THR A 41 -14.52 8.97 -16.60
C THR A 41 -15.98 9.29 -16.34
N LEU A 42 -16.27 10.33 -15.56
CA LEU A 42 -17.64 10.75 -15.27
C LEU A 42 -18.39 11.28 -16.50
N GLU A 43 -17.71 12.02 -17.39
CA GLU A 43 -18.30 12.60 -18.61
C GLU A 43 -18.66 11.52 -19.64
N ASN A 44 -17.85 10.47 -19.74
CA ASN A 44 -17.94 9.47 -20.79
C ASN A 44 -18.55 8.14 -20.33
N SER A 45 -19.00 8.04 -19.07
CA SER A 45 -19.67 6.87 -18.50
C SER A 45 -21.18 7.11 -18.30
N ASP A 46 -21.90 6.04 -17.98
CA ASP A 46 -23.29 6.10 -17.57
C ASP A 46 -23.53 7.08 -16.39
N ARG A 47 -24.66 7.79 -16.43
CA ARG A 47 -25.03 8.79 -15.41
C ARG A 47 -25.18 8.20 -14.01
N GLY A 48 -25.42 6.88 -13.90
CA GLY A 48 -25.44 6.15 -12.65
C GLY A 48 -24.13 6.27 -11.86
N LEU A 49 -22.98 6.38 -12.53
CA LEU A 49 -21.69 6.55 -11.86
C LEU A 49 -21.61 7.89 -11.13
N LEU A 50 -21.96 8.99 -11.82
CA LEU A 50 -22.04 10.32 -11.20
C LEU A 50 -23.06 10.36 -10.06
N LYS A 51 -24.25 9.79 -10.27
CA LYS A 51 -25.30 9.68 -9.23
C LYS A 51 -24.79 8.96 -7.99
N ARG A 52 -23.98 7.92 -8.16
CA ARG A 52 -23.36 7.17 -7.06
C ARG A 52 -22.36 8.01 -6.28
N LEU A 53 -21.50 8.76 -6.98
CA LEU A 53 -20.58 9.72 -6.37
C LEU A 53 -21.33 10.78 -5.56
N MET A 54 -22.32 11.43 -6.16
CA MET A 54 -23.13 12.45 -5.49
C MET A 54 -23.85 11.89 -4.25
N LYS A 55 -24.41 10.68 -4.35
CA LYS A 55 -25.04 10.00 -3.21
C LYS A 55 -24.03 9.74 -2.08
N ARG A 56 -22.81 9.29 -2.40
CA ARG A 56 -21.74 9.06 -1.40
C ARG A 56 -21.34 10.35 -0.68
N LEU A 57 -21.34 11.48 -1.40
CA LEU A 57 -21.03 12.80 -0.87
C LEU A 57 -22.23 13.44 -0.15
N GLY A 58 -23.45 12.95 -0.35
CA GLY A 58 -24.67 13.54 0.22
C GLY A 58 -25.17 14.78 -0.52
N ILE A 59 -24.69 15.01 -1.75
CA ILE A 59 -25.10 16.13 -2.60
C ILE A 59 -26.38 15.74 -3.34
N LYS A 60 -27.43 16.56 -3.21
CA LYS A 60 -28.75 16.31 -3.83
C LYS A 60 -29.10 17.46 -4.79
N PRO A 61 -28.87 17.29 -6.10
CA PRO A 61 -29.18 18.34 -7.06
C PRO A 61 -30.69 18.38 -7.29
N LYS A 62 -31.22 19.56 -7.65
CA LYS A 62 -32.65 19.72 -7.98
C LYS A 62 -33.03 18.99 -9.28
N SER A 63 -32.10 18.95 -10.23
CA SER A 63 -32.20 18.23 -11.50
C SER A 63 -30.86 17.56 -11.78
N TYR A 64 -30.88 16.37 -12.39
CA TYR A 64 -29.66 15.71 -12.85
C TYR A 64 -29.22 16.16 -14.25
N ASP A 65 -30.04 16.96 -14.94
CA ASP A 65 -29.77 17.41 -16.30
C ASP A 65 -29.96 18.94 -16.43
N PRO A 66 -29.14 19.62 -17.25
CA PRO A 66 -27.97 19.09 -17.96
C PRO A 66 -26.78 18.82 -17.02
N VAL A 67 -25.83 18.01 -17.46
CA VAL A 67 -24.52 17.87 -16.78
C VAL A 67 -23.42 18.44 -17.66
N LEU A 68 -22.60 19.32 -17.09
CA LEU A 68 -21.44 19.91 -17.75
C LEU A 68 -20.19 19.68 -16.91
N TYR A 69 -19.07 19.47 -17.61
CA TYR A 69 -17.76 19.24 -17.00
C TYR A 69 -16.76 20.25 -17.55
N ASP A 70 -16.01 20.86 -16.66
CA ASP A 70 -15.00 21.86 -16.96
C ASP A 70 -13.74 21.55 -16.13
N LEU A 71 -12.56 21.74 -16.74
CA LEU A 71 -11.26 21.50 -16.11
C LEU A 71 -10.50 22.82 -15.97
N GLN A 72 -9.72 22.95 -14.89
CA GLN A 72 -8.86 24.10 -14.59
C GLN A 72 -9.58 25.45 -14.69
N ILE A 73 -10.70 25.58 -13.98
CA ILE A 73 -11.44 26.85 -13.93
C ILE A 73 -10.65 27.88 -13.13
N THR A 74 -10.64 29.11 -13.62
CA THR A 74 -10.11 30.25 -12.89
C THR A 74 -11.28 31.12 -12.46
N GLU A 75 -11.47 31.23 -11.14
CA GLU A 75 -12.34 32.21 -10.49
C GLU A 75 -11.47 33.34 -9.92
N GLU A 76 -12.09 34.47 -9.57
CA GLU A 76 -11.41 35.72 -9.21
C GLU A 76 -10.37 35.56 -8.09
N ASN A 77 -10.61 34.65 -7.15
CA ASN A 77 -9.73 34.34 -6.01
C ASN A 77 -9.50 32.84 -5.79
N SER A 78 -9.87 32.00 -6.75
CA SER A 78 -9.80 30.55 -6.59
C SER A 78 -9.54 29.84 -7.91
N ARG A 79 -8.80 28.73 -7.86
CA ARG A 79 -8.52 27.89 -9.03
C ARG A 79 -8.75 26.41 -8.72
N PRO A 80 -10.01 25.97 -8.69
CA PRO A 80 -10.31 24.54 -8.58
C PRO A 80 -9.72 23.76 -9.74
N ASP A 81 -9.37 22.51 -9.48
CA ASP A 81 -8.86 21.61 -10.51
C ASP A 81 -9.96 21.24 -11.51
N ALA A 82 -11.22 21.14 -11.07
CA ALA A 82 -12.36 20.90 -11.95
C ALA A 82 -13.70 21.45 -11.41
N LEU A 83 -14.71 21.49 -12.28
CA LEU A 83 -16.10 21.79 -11.96
C LEU A 83 -17.03 20.81 -12.66
N ILE A 84 -17.99 20.30 -11.90
CA ILE A 84 -19.14 19.55 -12.41
C ILE A 84 -20.39 20.38 -12.13
N LYS A 85 -21.13 20.74 -13.18
CA LYS A 85 -22.44 21.39 -13.07
C LYS A 85 -23.53 20.35 -13.31
N VAL A 86 -24.47 20.21 -12.38
CA VAL A 86 -25.59 19.26 -12.46
C VAL A 86 -26.89 20.03 -12.25
N GLY A 87 -27.60 20.33 -13.34
CA GLY A 87 -28.70 21.29 -13.31
C GLY A 87 -28.22 22.66 -12.84
N SER A 88 -28.78 23.16 -11.73
CA SER A 88 -28.35 24.41 -11.08
C SER A 88 -27.25 24.23 -10.03
N THR A 89 -26.84 22.99 -9.72
CA THR A 89 -25.87 22.69 -8.68
C THR A 89 -24.45 22.73 -9.24
N LYS A 90 -23.56 23.50 -8.60
CA LYS A 90 -22.13 23.55 -8.94
C LYS A 90 -21.31 22.77 -7.92
N ILE A 91 -20.40 21.93 -8.40
CA ILE A 91 -19.54 21.08 -7.59
C ILE A 91 -18.10 21.29 -8.05
N TYR A 92 -17.34 22.05 -7.29
CA TYR A 92 -15.90 22.21 -7.52
C TYR A 92 -15.14 21.02 -6.94
N ILE A 93 -14.07 20.62 -7.62
CA ILE A 93 -13.17 19.56 -7.19
C ILE A 93 -11.82 20.18 -6.91
N GLU A 94 -11.32 19.94 -5.71
CA GLU A 94 -9.92 20.17 -5.32
C GLU A 94 -9.27 18.80 -5.08
N SER A 95 -8.16 18.54 -5.75
CA SER A 95 -7.45 17.28 -5.65
C SER A 95 -6.05 17.44 -5.08
N LYS A 96 -5.61 16.44 -4.33
CA LYS A 96 -4.24 16.33 -3.85
C LYS A 96 -3.71 14.92 -4.08
N VAL A 97 -2.41 14.80 -4.30
CA VAL A 97 -1.71 13.50 -4.40
C VAL A 97 -0.67 13.31 -3.30
N ASP A 98 0.01 14.37 -2.88
CA ASP A 98 0.98 14.30 -1.78
C ASP A 98 1.03 15.58 -0.95
N CYS A 99 0.60 16.73 -1.46
CA CYS A 99 0.60 17.98 -0.70
C CYS A 99 -0.66 18.11 0.19
N PRO A 100 -0.55 18.59 1.45
CA PRO A 100 -1.70 18.82 2.35
C PRO A 100 -2.75 19.74 1.74
N LEU A 101 -4.00 19.60 2.17
CA LEU A 101 -5.00 20.63 1.91
C LEU A 101 -4.61 21.91 2.65
N GLU A 102 -4.83 23.05 2.00
CA GLU A 102 -4.54 24.37 2.56
C GLU A 102 -5.84 25.07 2.94
N ASP A 103 -5.97 25.46 4.21
CA ASP A 103 -7.18 26.09 4.78
C ASP A 103 -7.58 27.35 3.99
N GLU A 104 -6.61 28.17 3.58
CA GLU A 104 -6.84 29.41 2.84
C GLU A 104 -7.41 29.14 1.43
N GLN A 105 -6.87 28.15 0.71
CA GLN A 105 -7.37 27.78 -0.62
C GLN A 105 -8.84 27.31 -0.55
N ILE A 106 -9.19 26.57 0.50
CA ILE A 106 -10.55 26.08 0.74
C ILE A 106 -11.50 27.24 1.07
N LEU A 107 -11.08 28.19 1.91
CA LEU A 107 -11.89 29.34 2.29
C LEU A 107 -12.12 30.31 1.13
N ASN A 108 -11.09 30.59 0.33
CA ASN A 108 -11.19 31.46 -0.84
C ASN A 108 -12.20 30.93 -1.87
N HIS A 109 -12.35 29.61 -1.97
CA HIS A 109 -13.37 28.97 -2.80
C HIS A 109 -14.80 29.37 -2.43
N LEU A 110 -15.13 29.30 -1.14
CA LEU A 110 -16.48 29.62 -0.66
C LEU A 110 -16.83 31.10 -0.85
N GLN A 111 -15.81 31.97 -0.76
CA GLN A 111 -15.98 33.40 -0.99
C GLN A 111 -16.25 33.69 -2.46
N ALA A 112 -15.62 32.95 -3.37
CA ALA A 112 -15.82 33.11 -4.81
C ALA A 112 -17.20 32.64 -5.27
N ASP A 113 -17.74 31.54 -4.73
CA ASP A 113 -19.05 31.01 -5.14
C ASP A 113 -19.86 30.41 -3.96
N PRO A 114 -20.63 31.25 -3.23
CA PRO A 114 -21.33 30.84 -2.01
C PRO A 114 -22.39 29.75 -2.18
N ASP A 115 -22.93 29.56 -3.39
CA ASP A 115 -23.99 28.57 -3.64
C ASP A 115 -23.44 27.22 -4.13
N SER A 116 -22.12 27.06 -4.16
CA SER A 116 -21.44 25.86 -4.65
C SER A 116 -21.07 24.86 -3.56
N TYR A 117 -20.80 23.62 -3.98
CA TYR A 117 -20.16 22.59 -3.18
C TYR A 117 -18.67 22.52 -3.54
N LEU A 118 -17.83 22.23 -2.55
CA LEU A 118 -16.41 21.91 -2.77
C LEU A 118 -16.15 20.48 -2.29
N VAL A 119 -15.67 19.65 -3.21
CA VAL A 119 -15.28 18.26 -2.95
C VAL A 119 -13.75 18.18 -2.94
N CYS A 120 -13.18 17.86 -1.79
CA CYS A 120 -11.75 17.64 -1.66
C CYS A 120 -11.45 16.14 -1.79
N ILE A 121 -10.58 15.78 -2.73
CA ILE A 121 -10.16 14.40 -2.98
C ILE A 121 -8.66 14.24 -2.70
N THR A 122 -8.30 13.48 -1.67
CA THR A 122 -6.88 13.30 -1.27
C THR A 122 -6.59 11.83 -0.92
N PRO A 123 -5.32 11.38 -0.87
CA PRO A 123 -5.03 10.03 -0.40
C PRO A 123 -5.02 9.90 1.13
N ARG A 124 -5.14 11.00 1.89
CA ARG A 124 -4.90 11.00 3.34
C ARG A 124 -6.17 11.24 4.12
N ASN A 125 -6.59 10.24 4.90
CA ASN A 125 -7.75 10.36 5.79
C ASN A 125 -7.66 11.52 6.79
N ARG A 126 -6.44 11.88 7.23
CA ARG A 126 -6.24 12.99 8.18
C ARG A 126 -6.66 14.36 7.62
N ASP A 127 -6.72 14.51 6.30
CA ASP A 127 -7.12 15.76 5.66
C ASP A 127 -8.62 16.04 5.88
N ALA A 128 -9.42 15.02 6.23
CA ALA A 128 -10.82 15.21 6.63
C ALA A 128 -10.95 16.15 7.84
N ALA A 129 -10.01 16.05 8.80
CA ALA A 129 -10.01 16.90 9.98
C ALA A 129 -9.83 18.39 9.66
N ILE A 130 -9.22 18.72 8.51
CA ILE A 130 -9.10 20.10 8.05
C ILE A 130 -10.48 20.66 7.74
N LEU A 131 -11.31 19.91 7.01
CA LEU A 131 -12.66 20.32 6.64
C LEU A 131 -13.62 20.31 7.84
N ASP A 132 -13.48 19.35 8.76
CA ASP A 132 -14.29 19.28 9.98
C ASP A 132 -14.12 20.51 10.88
N ARG A 133 -12.92 21.11 10.90
CA ARG A 133 -12.66 22.37 11.64
C ARG A 133 -13.43 23.55 11.07
N LEU A 134 -13.67 23.57 9.75
CA LEU A 134 -14.38 24.65 9.08
C LEU A 134 -15.90 24.58 9.28
N LYS A 135 -16.44 23.41 9.63
CA LYS A 135 -17.87 23.18 9.97
C LYS A 135 -18.87 23.65 8.91
N ASP A 136 -18.46 23.76 7.65
CA ASP A 136 -19.34 24.13 6.55
C ASP A 136 -19.93 22.88 5.87
N LYS A 137 -21.26 22.84 5.71
CA LYS A 137 -21.96 21.70 5.12
C LYS A 137 -21.74 21.56 3.60
N ARG A 138 -21.17 22.57 2.96
CA ARG A 138 -20.83 22.57 1.53
C ARG A 138 -19.52 21.84 1.24
N PHE A 139 -18.71 21.59 2.26
CA PHE A 139 -17.49 20.81 2.13
C PHE A 139 -17.77 19.32 2.20
N HIS A 140 -17.22 18.62 1.22
CA HIS A 140 -17.27 17.17 1.17
C HIS A 140 -15.87 16.62 1.02
N PHE A 141 -15.56 15.60 1.81
CA PHE A 141 -14.32 14.87 1.77
C PHE A 141 -14.55 13.48 1.20
N ILE A 142 -13.64 13.02 0.36
CA ILE A 142 -13.53 11.63 -0.04
C ILE A 142 -12.07 11.32 -0.36
N THR A 143 -11.59 10.12 -0.07
CA THR A 143 -10.25 9.72 -0.50
C THR A 143 -10.24 9.15 -1.91
N TRP A 144 -9.08 9.17 -2.58
CA TRP A 144 -8.92 8.43 -3.84
C TRP A 144 -9.21 6.93 -3.68
N LYS A 145 -8.83 6.36 -2.52
CA LYS A 145 -9.14 4.98 -2.14
C LYS A 145 -10.65 4.73 -2.10
N GLU A 146 -11.42 5.65 -1.51
CA GLU A 146 -12.88 5.57 -1.48
C GLU A 146 -13.51 5.78 -2.86
N VAL A 147 -12.97 6.66 -3.71
CA VAL A 147 -13.41 6.81 -5.10
C VAL A 147 -13.22 5.49 -5.85
N TYR A 148 -12.05 4.86 -5.75
CA TYR A 148 -11.77 3.56 -6.34
C TYR A 148 -12.79 2.50 -5.87
N LEU A 149 -12.97 2.35 -4.56
CA LEU A 149 -13.91 1.37 -3.99
C LEU A 149 -15.37 1.66 -4.38
N LEU A 150 -15.73 2.93 -4.55
CA LEU A 150 -17.06 3.33 -5.01
C LEU A 150 -17.28 2.98 -6.48
N PHE A 151 -16.23 3.05 -7.29
CA PHE A 151 -16.30 2.91 -8.74
C PHE A 151 -16.12 1.47 -9.19
N ARG A 152 -15.26 0.69 -8.53
CA ARG A 152 -14.94 -0.70 -8.89
C ARG A 152 -16.15 -1.61 -9.11
N PRO A 153 -17.16 -1.67 -8.22
CA PRO A 153 -18.34 -2.52 -8.46
C PRO A 153 -19.22 -2.08 -9.63
N PHE A 154 -18.91 -0.95 -10.27
CA PHE A 154 -19.54 -0.47 -11.48
C PHE A 154 -18.78 -0.97 -12.73
N ALA A 155 -17.50 -1.33 -12.62
CA ALA A 155 -16.79 -1.94 -13.76
C ALA A 155 -17.29 -3.36 -14.04
N ASP A 156 -17.69 -4.10 -13.00
CA ASP A 156 -18.11 -5.51 -13.08
C ASP A 156 -19.57 -5.72 -13.49
N LYS A 157 -20.37 -4.67 -13.62
CA LYS A 157 -21.78 -4.78 -14.02
C LYS A 157 -21.90 -4.85 -15.53
N ASP A 158 -23.01 -5.42 -16.03
CA ASP A 158 -23.50 -5.30 -17.41
C ASP A 158 -23.84 -3.84 -17.78
N ASN A 159 -22.88 -2.94 -17.59
CA ASN A 159 -22.90 -1.59 -18.09
C ASN A 159 -22.59 -1.60 -19.59
N ASP A 160 -22.84 -0.48 -20.26
CA ASP A 160 -22.41 -0.35 -21.64
C ASP A 160 -20.88 -0.52 -21.73
N ALA A 161 -20.42 -1.17 -22.80
CA ALA A 161 -19.01 -1.54 -22.97
C ALA A 161 -18.06 -0.33 -22.90
N ARG A 162 -18.53 0.87 -23.25
CA ARG A 162 -17.74 2.10 -23.17
C ARG A 162 -17.54 2.52 -21.71
N THR A 163 -18.59 2.53 -20.89
CA THR A 163 -18.46 2.79 -19.45
C THR A 163 -17.50 1.81 -18.80
N ALA A 164 -17.67 0.51 -19.05
CA ALA A 164 -16.81 -0.53 -18.47
C ALA A 164 -15.34 -0.31 -18.85
N PHE A 165 -15.06 -0.07 -20.14
CA PHE A 165 -13.70 0.19 -20.62
C PHE A 165 -13.05 1.43 -19.98
N ILE A 166 -13.73 2.59 -20.03
CA ILE A 166 -13.17 3.84 -19.51
C ILE A 166 -12.98 3.76 -17.99
N LEU A 167 -13.90 3.14 -17.30
CA LEU A 167 -13.82 2.95 -15.86
C LEU A 167 -12.67 2.03 -15.48
N GLN A 168 -12.44 0.94 -16.21
CA GLN A 168 -11.31 0.05 -15.97
C GLN A 168 -9.98 0.77 -16.14
N GLU A 169 -9.81 1.55 -17.22
CA GLU A 169 -8.61 2.35 -17.45
C GLU A 169 -8.36 3.37 -16.32
N PHE A 170 -9.42 3.97 -15.78
CA PHE A 170 -9.30 4.87 -14.63
C PHE A 170 -8.89 4.13 -13.36
N LEU A 171 -9.48 2.98 -13.07
CA LEU A 171 -9.12 2.16 -11.90
C LEU A 171 -7.67 1.67 -11.99
N ASP A 172 -7.24 1.19 -13.17
CA ASP A 172 -5.87 0.78 -13.44
C ASP A 172 -4.89 1.95 -13.27
N PHE A 173 -5.29 3.15 -13.70
CA PHE A 173 -4.51 4.36 -13.49
C PHE A 173 -4.35 4.68 -11.99
N LEU A 174 -5.43 4.62 -11.21
CA LEU A 174 -5.37 4.82 -9.75
C LEU A 174 -4.45 3.82 -9.06
N GLU A 175 -4.48 2.55 -9.47
CA GLU A 175 -3.56 1.53 -8.98
C GLU A 175 -2.10 1.83 -9.35
N ALA A 176 -1.85 2.21 -10.61
CA ALA A 176 -0.51 2.51 -11.10
C ALA A 176 0.13 3.74 -10.42
N THR A 177 -0.69 4.60 -9.81
CA THR A 177 -0.28 5.81 -9.08
C THR A 177 -0.43 5.67 -7.56
N ASN A 178 -0.68 4.47 -7.03
CA ASN A 178 -0.85 4.20 -5.59
C ASN A 178 -1.98 5.04 -4.92
N MET A 179 -3.07 5.26 -5.66
CA MET A 179 -4.27 5.99 -5.22
C MET A 179 -5.45 5.06 -4.97
N ALA A 180 -5.29 3.77 -5.25
CA ALA A 180 -6.22 2.70 -4.97
C ALA A 180 -5.86 1.98 -3.65
N PRO A 181 -6.80 1.21 -3.04
CA PRO A 181 -6.45 0.20 -2.06
C PRO A 181 -5.39 -0.77 -2.59
N PHE A 182 -4.71 -1.47 -1.69
CA PHE A 182 -3.91 -2.60 -2.12
C PHE A 182 -4.81 -3.69 -2.73
N SER A 183 -4.57 -4.04 -4.00
CA SER A 183 -5.33 -5.04 -4.77
C SER A 183 -4.52 -6.29 -5.11
N GLY A 184 -3.47 -6.58 -4.34
CA GLY A 184 -2.64 -7.78 -4.51
C GLY A 184 -1.28 -7.53 -5.18
N TRP A 185 -0.46 -8.57 -5.16
CA TRP A 185 0.85 -8.61 -5.82
C TRP A 185 0.72 -9.11 -7.26
N LYS A 186 0.94 -8.21 -8.21
CA LYS A 186 0.96 -8.53 -9.64
C LYS A 186 2.31 -9.11 -10.06
N LYS A 187 2.33 -9.91 -11.13
CA LYS A 187 3.56 -10.48 -11.72
C LYS A 187 4.62 -9.41 -12.02
N SER A 188 4.21 -8.23 -12.48
CA SER A 188 5.10 -7.10 -12.75
C SER A 188 5.87 -6.61 -11.51
N HIS A 189 5.32 -6.81 -10.29
CA HIS A 189 6.02 -6.47 -9.05
C HIS A 189 7.24 -7.38 -8.81
N PHE A 190 7.16 -8.66 -9.18
CA PHE A 190 8.27 -9.61 -9.09
C PHE A 190 9.30 -9.35 -10.20
N GLU A 191 8.82 -9.07 -11.42
CA GLU A 191 9.67 -8.75 -12.57
C GLU A 191 10.52 -7.49 -12.36
N ALA A 192 10.17 -6.65 -11.39
CA ALA A 192 10.96 -5.50 -10.95
C ALA A 192 12.36 -5.89 -10.44
N PHE A 193 12.52 -7.13 -9.98
CA PHE A 193 13.76 -7.67 -9.41
C PHE A 193 14.51 -8.60 -10.38
N LEU A 194 14.04 -8.77 -11.61
CA LEU A 194 14.76 -9.50 -12.67
C LEU A 194 15.75 -8.57 -13.40
N ASN A 195 16.95 -9.08 -13.71
CA ASN A 195 18.00 -8.43 -14.52
C ASN A 195 18.43 -7.06 -13.96
N ILE A 196 18.92 -7.04 -12.71
CA ILE A 196 19.27 -5.82 -11.98
C ILE A 196 20.51 -5.11 -12.53
N GLU A 197 21.36 -5.83 -13.26
CA GLU A 197 22.69 -5.37 -13.71
C GLU A 197 22.64 -4.09 -14.55
N ASP A 198 21.56 -3.86 -15.31
CA ASP A 198 21.43 -2.70 -16.21
C ASP A 198 20.67 -1.49 -15.59
N ASP A 199 20.12 -1.63 -14.38
CA ASP A 199 19.27 -0.66 -13.67
C ASP A 199 18.03 -0.05 -14.40
N PRO A 200 17.45 -0.60 -15.50
CA PRO A 200 16.32 0.05 -16.17
C PRO A 200 15.01 0.02 -15.36
N LYS A 201 14.96 -0.75 -14.27
CA LYS A 201 13.74 -1.03 -13.50
C LYS A 201 13.70 -0.35 -12.12
N ARG A 202 14.58 0.62 -11.83
CA ARG A 202 14.60 1.28 -10.51
C ARG A 202 13.26 1.91 -10.14
N GLU A 203 12.61 2.60 -11.08
CA GLU A 203 11.29 3.20 -10.86
C GLU A 203 10.24 2.15 -10.50
N LEU A 204 10.27 1.00 -11.17
CA LEU A 204 9.35 -0.10 -10.85
C LEU A 204 9.62 -0.66 -9.44
N ARG A 205 10.88 -0.79 -9.01
CA ARG A 205 11.20 -1.21 -7.63
C ARG A 205 10.76 -0.18 -6.58
N LEU A 206 10.81 1.12 -6.90
CA LEU A 206 10.26 2.16 -6.03
C LEU A 206 8.74 2.04 -5.92
N LYS A 207 8.04 1.78 -7.03
CA LYS A 207 6.60 1.46 -6.98
C LYS A 207 6.29 0.23 -6.13
N VAL A 208 7.10 -0.82 -6.22
CA VAL A 208 6.96 -2.00 -5.35
C VAL A 208 7.16 -1.64 -3.88
N LYS A 209 8.09 -0.74 -3.57
CA LYS A 209 8.30 -0.22 -2.20
C LYS A 209 7.06 0.51 -1.70
N ASP A 210 6.47 1.38 -2.52
CA ASP A 210 5.27 2.13 -2.15
C ASP A 210 4.07 1.19 -1.97
N ASN A 211 3.93 0.19 -2.84
CA ASN A 211 2.92 -0.87 -2.69
C ASN A 211 3.13 -1.69 -1.41
N MET A 212 4.38 -1.98 -1.02
CA MET A 212 4.69 -2.64 0.25
C MET A 212 4.30 -1.77 1.45
N GLN A 213 4.49 -0.45 1.36
CA GLN A 213 4.05 0.47 2.41
C GLN A 213 2.52 0.46 2.53
N SER A 214 1.80 0.64 1.43
CA SER A 214 0.33 0.60 1.39
C SER A 214 -0.22 -0.74 1.91
N TYR A 215 0.39 -1.86 1.48
CA TYR A 215 0.04 -3.21 1.95
C TYR A 215 0.18 -3.33 3.48
N LEU A 216 1.30 -2.89 4.06
CA LEU A 216 1.53 -3.00 5.51
C LEU A 216 0.68 -2.06 6.34
N GLU A 217 0.41 -0.84 5.86
CA GLU A 217 -0.50 0.09 6.52
C GLU A 217 -1.92 -0.45 6.55
N GLU A 218 -2.40 -0.98 5.42
CA GLU A 218 -3.72 -1.59 5.35
C GLU A 218 -3.81 -2.88 6.19
N LEU A 219 -2.77 -3.70 6.18
CA LEU A 219 -2.66 -4.89 7.03
C LEU A 219 -2.72 -4.52 8.52
N LYS A 220 -1.92 -3.52 8.95
CA LYS A 220 -1.94 -3.02 10.34
C LYS A 220 -3.32 -2.45 10.71
N GLN A 221 -3.94 -1.69 9.82
CA GLN A 221 -5.28 -1.15 10.05
C GLN A 221 -6.32 -2.26 10.28
N ARG A 222 -6.29 -3.33 9.46
CA ARG A 222 -7.22 -4.47 9.59
C ARG A 222 -6.95 -5.35 10.80
N LEU A 223 -5.69 -5.53 11.20
CA LEU A 223 -5.34 -6.18 12.47
C LEU A 223 -5.92 -5.43 13.68
N GLY A 224 -6.12 -4.12 13.55
CA GLY A 224 -6.71 -3.29 14.57
C GLY A 224 -5.74 -2.93 15.70
N THR A 225 -6.28 -2.39 16.78
CA THR A 225 -5.50 -1.91 17.94
C THR A 225 -5.50 -2.88 19.12
N SER A 226 -6.01 -4.10 18.94
CA SER A 226 -6.12 -5.09 20.02
C SER A 226 -4.86 -5.94 20.17
N GLY A 227 -4.54 -6.29 21.42
CA GLY A 227 -3.41 -7.14 21.75
C GLY A 227 -2.07 -6.56 21.30
N MET A 228 -1.13 -7.44 20.95
CA MET A 228 0.23 -7.05 20.58
C MET A 228 0.33 -6.30 19.24
N TYR A 229 -0.67 -6.41 18.36
CA TYR A 229 -0.62 -5.79 17.03
C TYR A 229 -0.79 -4.26 17.08
N GLY A 230 -1.54 -3.75 18.06
CA GLY A 230 -1.79 -2.31 18.19
C GLY A 230 -0.53 -1.49 18.47
N GLU A 231 0.51 -2.12 19.01
CA GLU A 231 1.78 -1.49 19.35
C GLU A 231 2.82 -1.60 18.24
N LEU A 232 2.57 -2.33 17.15
CA LEU A 232 3.56 -2.53 16.08
C LEU A 232 3.59 -1.35 15.13
N ASP A 233 4.77 -0.88 14.74
CA ASP A 233 4.96 0.13 13.70
C ASP A 233 5.34 -0.48 12.35
N VAL A 234 4.90 0.19 11.27
CA VAL A 234 5.23 -0.16 9.89
C VAL A 234 6.58 0.44 9.52
N ASN A 235 7.42 -0.36 8.85
CA ASN A 235 8.64 0.15 8.23
C ASN A 235 8.97 -0.63 6.95
N VAL A 236 9.18 0.07 5.86
CA VAL A 236 9.63 -0.52 4.59
C VAL A 236 11.10 -0.19 4.34
N GLY A 237 11.88 -1.22 4.00
CA GLY A 237 13.29 -1.10 3.69
C GLY A 237 13.55 -0.17 2.50
N ASN A 238 14.70 0.52 2.53
CA ASN A 238 15.13 1.31 1.39
C ASN A 238 15.58 0.40 0.23
N ILE A 239 15.11 0.70 -0.97
CA ILE A 239 15.56 0.07 -2.21
C ILE A 239 16.84 0.75 -2.68
N ARG A 240 17.91 -0.04 -2.80
CA ARG A 240 19.18 0.37 -3.40
C ARG A 240 19.20 -0.02 -4.88
N GLN A 241 20.23 0.45 -5.58
CA GLN A 241 20.45 0.10 -6.98
C GLN A 241 20.58 -1.41 -7.17
N ASP A 242 21.31 -2.08 -6.26
CA ASP A 242 21.57 -3.53 -6.22
C ASP A 242 20.54 -4.34 -5.41
N SER A 243 19.39 -3.76 -5.06
CA SER A 243 18.36 -4.46 -4.28
C SER A 243 17.68 -5.55 -5.10
N VAL A 244 17.94 -6.81 -4.74
CA VAL A 244 17.30 -8.02 -5.30
C VAL A 244 15.91 -8.31 -4.76
N HIS A 245 15.46 -7.53 -3.78
CA HIS A 245 14.16 -7.70 -3.14
C HIS A 245 13.69 -6.38 -2.51
N CYS A 246 12.39 -6.28 -2.25
CA CYS A 246 11.80 -5.32 -1.32
C CYS A 246 11.39 -6.07 -0.05
N TRP A 247 11.47 -5.40 1.09
CA TRP A 247 10.99 -5.94 2.35
C TRP A 247 10.35 -4.84 3.19
N GLY A 248 9.41 -5.25 4.03
CA GLY A 248 8.86 -4.42 5.09
C GLY A 248 8.61 -5.24 6.35
N ILE A 249 8.38 -4.55 7.46
CA ILE A 249 8.24 -5.14 8.79
C ILE A 249 7.10 -4.50 9.57
N LEU A 250 6.55 -5.28 10.49
CA LEU A 250 5.77 -4.80 11.62
C LEU A 250 6.54 -5.13 12.90
N CYS A 251 6.99 -4.09 13.62
CA CYS A 251 7.85 -4.28 14.79
C CYS A 251 7.51 -3.28 15.92
N PRO A 252 7.74 -3.63 17.20
CA PRO A 252 7.52 -2.69 18.29
C PRO A 252 8.42 -1.44 18.17
N PRO A 253 7.93 -0.25 18.57
CA PRO A 253 8.73 0.96 18.63
C PRO A 253 9.81 0.89 19.74
N PRO A 254 10.90 1.66 19.62
CA PRO A 254 11.23 2.53 18.49
C PRO A 254 11.85 1.74 17.32
N LEU A 255 11.51 2.13 16.09
CA LEU A 255 12.03 1.53 14.84
C LEU A 255 13.56 1.52 14.73
N SER A 256 14.26 2.38 15.49
CA SER A 256 15.72 2.40 15.56
C SER A 256 16.32 1.11 16.11
N ARG A 257 15.54 0.33 16.89
CA ARG A 257 15.94 -0.94 17.48
C ARG A 257 15.50 -2.16 16.69
N LYS A 258 15.05 -2.02 15.43
CA LYS A 258 14.54 -3.14 14.62
C LYS A 258 15.50 -4.32 14.43
N ILE A 259 16.81 -4.13 14.63
CA ILE A 259 17.83 -5.21 14.59
C ILE A 259 17.89 -5.98 15.92
N ASP A 260 17.46 -5.37 17.03
CA ASP A 260 17.53 -5.91 18.39
C ASP A 260 16.18 -6.44 18.88
N VAL A 261 15.20 -6.59 17.99
CA VAL A 261 13.86 -7.12 18.30
C VAL A 261 13.38 -8.08 17.21
N SER A 262 12.73 -9.15 17.63
CA SER A 262 11.97 -10.03 16.73
C SER A 262 10.82 -9.24 16.11
N HIS A 263 10.52 -9.48 14.84
CA HIS A 263 9.48 -8.73 14.11
C HIS A 263 8.84 -9.57 13.02
N PHE A 264 7.60 -9.23 12.65
CA PHE A 264 7.01 -9.78 11.44
C PHE A 264 7.71 -9.17 10.24
N ARG A 265 8.02 -10.01 9.26
CA ARG A 265 8.72 -9.66 8.03
C ARG A 265 7.90 -10.06 6.82
N PHE A 266 7.86 -9.15 5.87
CA PHE A 266 7.24 -9.30 4.57
C PHE A 266 8.31 -9.02 3.53
N ALA A 267 8.39 -9.84 2.49
CA ALA A 267 9.35 -9.58 1.42
C ALA A 267 8.87 -10.11 0.09
N ILE A 268 9.30 -9.42 -0.97
CA ILE A 268 9.06 -9.78 -2.36
C ILE A 268 10.40 -9.73 -3.09
N ASP A 269 10.72 -10.80 -3.81
CA ASP A 269 11.83 -10.87 -4.74
C ASP A 269 11.34 -11.27 -6.14
N ALA A 270 12.21 -11.76 -7.00
CA ALA A 270 11.85 -12.15 -8.36
C ALA A 270 10.99 -13.44 -8.42
N ASP A 271 11.06 -14.27 -7.38
CA ASP A 271 10.56 -15.64 -7.39
C ASP A 271 9.41 -15.86 -6.41
N ALA A 272 9.39 -15.12 -5.30
CA ALA A 272 8.44 -15.36 -4.23
C ALA A 272 8.10 -14.11 -3.40
N PHE A 273 6.94 -14.20 -2.74
CA PHE A 273 6.54 -13.35 -1.64
C PHE A 273 6.60 -14.17 -0.34
N SER A 274 7.05 -13.57 0.75
CA SER A 274 7.16 -14.24 2.04
C SER A 274 6.46 -13.45 3.14
N VAL A 275 5.71 -14.15 4.01
CA VAL A 275 5.16 -13.64 5.28
C VAL A 275 5.75 -14.46 6.41
N GLY A 276 6.38 -13.83 7.41
CA GLY A 276 7.04 -14.58 8.47
C GLY A 276 7.43 -13.76 9.68
N VAL A 277 8.16 -14.40 10.59
CA VAL A 277 8.86 -13.77 11.71
C VAL A 277 10.36 -13.85 11.46
N LEU A 278 11.05 -12.72 11.64
CA LEU A 278 12.50 -12.62 11.60
C LEU A 278 13.04 -12.43 13.03
N ILE A 279 14.01 -13.26 13.40
CA ILE A 279 14.81 -13.10 14.62
C ILE A 279 16.24 -12.85 14.15
N GLY A 280 16.63 -11.58 14.16
CA GLY A 280 17.96 -11.14 13.76
C GLY A 280 18.66 -10.41 14.90
N GLY A 281 19.98 -10.25 14.78
CA GLY A 281 20.79 -9.59 15.78
C GLY A 281 21.17 -10.52 16.93
N LYS A 282 22.27 -10.18 17.63
CA LYS A 282 22.84 -11.05 18.66
C LYS A 282 21.87 -11.24 19.84
N LYS A 283 21.31 -10.14 20.36
CA LYS A 283 20.45 -10.20 21.57
C LYS A 283 19.15 -11.02 21.35
N PRO A 284 18.38 -10.82 20.26
CA PRO A 284 17.18 -11.64 20.03
C PRO A 284 17.51 -13.11 19.81
N VAL A 285 18.59 -13.42 19.07
CA VAL A 285 19.01 -14.80 18.82
C VAL A 285 19.48 -15.49 20.11
N ASP A 286 20.29 -14.83 20.93
CA ASP A 286 20.76 -15.38 22.21
C ASP A 286 19.56 -15.66 23.15
N ARG A 287 18.57 -14.76 23.17
CA ARG A 287 17.34 -14.95 23.93
C ARG A 287 16.52 -16.14 23.40
N PHE A 288 16.29 -16.19 22.09
CA PHE A 288 15.56 -17.30 21.46
C PHE A 288 16.23 -18.64 21.74
N LYS A 289 17.57 -18.69 21.67
CA LYS A 289 18.36 -19.87 21.99
C LYS A 289 18.15 -20.31 23.44
N GLN A 290 18.32 -19.40 24.40
CA GLN A 290 18.11 -19.71 25.82
C GLN A 290 16.69 -20.22 26.09
N HIS A 291 15.68 -19.60 25.48
CA HIS A 291 14.30 -20.04 25.64
C HIS A 291 14.08 -21.42 24.99
N THR A 292 14.67 -21.68 23.83
CA THR A 292 14.60 -23.00 23.17
C THR A 292 15.23 -24.10 24.02
N GLU A 293 16.32 -23.81 24.73
CA GLU A 293 16.98 -24.75 25.65
C GLU A 293 16.11 -25.05 26.89
N LEU A 294 15.34 -24.07 27.37
CA LEU A 294 14.48 -24.19 28.55
C LEU A 294 13.09 -24.79 28.23
N SER A 295 12.56 -24.54 27.03
CA SER A 295 11.18 -24.84 26.64
C SER A 295 11.11 -25.56 25.29
N SER A 296 11.94 -26.59 25.09
CA SER A 296 12.03 -27.32 23.82
C SER A 296 10.70 -27.91 23.35
N ASP A 297 9.92 -28.46 24.29
CA ASP A 297 8.65 -29.13 24.00
C ASP A 297 7.57 -28.13 23.56
N GLU A 298 7.62 -26.91 24.12
CA GLU A 298 6.75 -25.81 23.71
C GLU A 298 7.08 -25.36 22.28
N LEU A 299 8.37 -25.14 21.98
CA LEU A 299 8.78 -24.78 20.62
C LEU A 299 8.37 -25.88 19.63
N GLN A 300 8.57 -27.15 19.98
CA GLN A 300 8.15 -28.28 19.15
C GLN A 300 6.64 -28.22 18.87
N SER A 301 5.82 -27.97 19.90
CA SER A 301 4.36 -27.84 19.77
C SER A 301 3.95 -26.66 18.89
N ILE A 302 4.63 -25.51 19.01
CA ILE A 302 4.40 -24.33 18.17
C ILE A 302 4.73 -24.64 16.71
N LEU A 303 5.95 -25.13 16.45
CA LEU A 303 6.43 -25.44 15.09
C LEU A 303 5.62 -26.57 14.44
N GLY A 304 5.14 -27.53 15.25
CA GLY A 304 4.27 -28.63 14.79
C GLY A 304 2.93 -28.17 14.20
N LYS A 305 2.45 -26.97 14.56
CA LYS A 305 1.19 -26.39 14.08
C LYS A 305 1.37 -25.47 12.87
N MET A 306 2.60 -25.29 12.38
CA MET A 306 2.94 -24.36 11.31
C MET A 306 3.07 -25.06 9.95
N ASP A 307 2.03 -25.80 9.55
CA ASP A 307 2.10 -26.59 8.31
C ASP A 307 2.39 -25.74 7.06
N GLY A 308 3.38 -26.19 6.30
CA GLY A 308 3.87 -25.55 5.09
C GLY A 308 4.63 -24.23 5.31
N PHE A 309 5.06 -23.93 6.54
CA PHE A 309 6.05 -22.88 6.82
C PHE A 309 7.47 -23.43 6.72
N HIS A 310 8.43 -22.54 6.53
CA HIS A 310 9.85 -22.83 6.47
C HIS A 310 10.58 -22.16 7.63
N LEU A 311 11.34 -22.94 8.39
CA LEU A 311 12.31 -22.42 9.35
C LEU A 311 13.71 -22.48 8.76
N THR A 312 14.31 -21.32 8.50
CA THR A 312 15.64 -21.20 7.89
C THR A 312 16.60 -20.51 8.86
N LEU A 313 17.77 -21.09 9.08
CA LEU A 313 18.88 -20.47 9.80
C LEU A 313 19.93 -20.00 8.81
N LEU A 314 20.29 -18.73 8.90
CA LEU A 314 21.31 -18.10 8.08
C LEU A 314 22.48 -17.67 8.96
N GLU A 315 23.69 -18.12 8.65
CA GLU A 315 24.91 -17.53 9.17
C GLU A 315 25.13 -16.18 8.48
N ARG A 316 25.28 -15.11 9.27
CA ARG A 316 25.55 -13.77 8.76
C ARG A 316 27.06 -13.54 8.67
N VAL A 317 27.60 -13.75 7.48
CA VAL A 317 29.00 -13.49 7.18
C VAL A 317 29.20 -12.01 6.82
N GLN A 318 30.05 -11.32 7.57
CA GLN A 318 30.35 -9.90 7.28
C GLN A 318 31.22 -9.79 6.03
N ILE A 319 30.76 -9.04 5.03
CA ILE A 319 31.52 -8.80 3.79
C ILE A 319 32.15 -7.41 3.79
N ARG A 320 31.48 -6.41 4.36
CA ARG A 320 31.99 -5.04 4.55
C ARG A 320 31.49 -4.47 5.88
N PRO A 321 32.02 -3.35 6.39
CA PRO A 321 31.43 -2.64 7.51
C PRO A 321 29.91 -2.45 7.29
N ARG A 322 29.11 -2.98 8.22
CA ARG A 322 27.62 -2.94 8.19
C ARG A 322 26.97 -3.66 7.00
N ARG A 323 27.70 -4.45 6.20
CA ARG A 323 27.13 -5.32 5.15
C ARG A 323 27.43 -6.78 5.48
N PHE A 324 26.36 -7.56 5.57
CA PHE A 324 26.41 -8.99 5.85
C PHE A 324 25.74 -9.73 4.69
N LYS A 325 26.18 -10.96 4.44
CA LYS A 325 25.52 -11.91 3.56
C LYS A 325 25.07 -13.09 4.39
N GLY A 326 23.81 -13.50 4.22
CA GLY A 326 23.31 -14.74 4.80
C GLY A 326 23.81 -15.93 4.01
N LYS A 327 24.35 -16.93 4.69
CA LYS A 327 24.62 -18.27 4.18
C LYS A 327 23.68 -19.23 4.88
N GLU A 328 22.88 -19.98 4.15
CA GLU A 328 22.00 -20.98 4.73
C GLU A 328 22.80 -22.11 5.36
N VAL A 329 22.47 -22.42 6.62
CA VAL A 329 23.13 -23.45 7.42
C VAL A 329 22.17 -24.51 7.97
N ALA A 330 20.86 -24.21 7.94
CA ALA A 330 19.79 -25.17 8.15
C ALA A 330 18.49 -24.67 7.52
N HIS A 331 17.67 -25.62 7.07
CA HIS A 331 16.31 -25.40 6.57
C HIS A 331 15.46 -26.57 7.04
N ILE A 332 14.30 -26.27 7.63
CA ILE A 332 13.32 -27.27 8.09
C ILE A 332 11.94 -26.87 7.54
N LEU A 333 11.25 -27.82 6.92
CA LEU A 333 9.84 -27.67 6.58
C LEU A 333 9.00 -27.99 7.83
N LEU A 334 8.17 -27.05 8.25
CA LEU A 334 7.36 -27.16 9.46
C LEU A 334 6.02 -27.84 9.19
N GLY A 335 5.44 -28.43 10.24
CA GLY A 335 4.19 -29.19 10.22
C GLY A 335 4.17 -30.29 11.27
N GLU A 336 3.18 -31.18 11.23
CA GLU A 336 2.91 -32.18 12.28
C GLU A 336 4.07 -33.15 12.54
N ASN A 337 5.00 -33.28 11.59
CA ASN A 337 6.16 -34.16 11.69
C ASN A 337 7.33 -33.59 12.48
N ILE A 338 7.24 -32.34 12.98
CA ILE A 338 8.29 -31.75 13.82
C ILE A 338 8.46 -32.56 15.10
N CYS A 339 9.66 -33.11 15.27
CA CYS A 339 10.00 -33.98 16.38
C CYS A 339 11.14 -33.42 17.23
N LYS A 340 11.43 -34.07 18.35
CA LYS A 340 12.52 -33.67 19.26
C LYS A 340 13.87 -33.59 18.55
N TYR A 341 14.14 -34.49 17.59
CA TYR A 341 15.38 -34.49 16.82
C TYR A 341 15.58 -33.19 16.04
N ASP A 342 14.51 -32.60 15.50
CA ASP A 342 14.59 -31.32 14.79
C ASP A 342 14.98 -30.17 15.72
N ILE A 343 14.45 -30.18 16.96
CA ILE A 343 14.80 -29.18 17.99
C ILE A 343 16.26 -29.35 18.44
N ASP A 344 16.70 -30.59 18.68
CA ASP A 344 18.09 -30.90 19.02
C ASP A 344 19.04 -30.48 17.88
N TYR A 345 18.65 -30.69 16.63
CA TYR A 345 19.38 -30.24 15.45
C TYR A 345 19.51 -28.70 15.41
N LEU A 346 18.43 -27.96 15.68
CA LEU A 346 18.45 -26.49 15.77
C LEU A 346 19.38 -26.01 16.89
N ASN A 347 19.28 -26.59 18.09
CA ASN A 347 20.12 -26.24 19.23
C ASN A 347 21.62 -26.47 18.95
N ASN A 348 21.94 -27.59 18.30
CA ASN A 348 23.30 -27.84 17.83
C ASN A 348 23.76 -26.75 16.85
N LYS A 349 22.93 -26.37 15.86
CA LYS A 349 23.26 -25.26 14.94
C LYS A 349 23.44 -23.93 15.67
N PHE A 350 22.64 -23.61 16.70
CA PHE A 350 22.80 -22.40 17.50
C PHE A 350 24.13 -22.33 18.27
N SER A 351 24.80 -23.46 18.50
CA SER A 351 26.13 -23.50 19.10
C SER A 351 27.27 -23.34 18.10
N GLN A 352 27.03 -23.62 16.81
CA GLN A 352 28.06 -23.64 15.77
C GLN A 352 28.36 -22.24 15.20
N TYR A 353 27.41 -21.31 15.27
CA TYR A 353 27.49 -20.02 14.58
C TYR A 353 27.31 -18.84 15.54
N ASN A 354 28.22 -17.87 15.43
CA ASN A 354 28.25 -16.70 16.31
C ASN A 354 27.18 -15.64 16.00
N LEU A 355 26.81 -15.52 14.73
CA LEU A 355 25.85 -14.51 14.27
C LEU A 355 24.85 -15.16 13.32
N LEU A 356 23.72 -15.56 13.88
CA LEU A 356 22.62 -16.15 13.13
C LEU A 356 21.53 -15.14 12.81
N GLU A 357 20.73 -15.49 11.83
CA GLU A 357 19.43 -14.93 11.55
C GLU A 357 18.46 -16.10 11.34
N ILE A 358 17.35 -16.08 12.07
CA ILE A 358 16.34 -17.14 12.07
C ILE A 358 15.10 -16.58 11.37
N ARG A 359 14.59 -17.31 10.39
CA ARG A 359 13.39 -16.96 9.62
C ARG A 359 12.38 -18.08 9.77
N CYS A 360 11.20 -17.79 10.29
CA CYS A 360 10.04 -18.69 10.22
C CYS A 360 9.02 -18.04 9.29
N GLN A 361 8.83 -18.57 8.08
CA GLN A 361 8.05 -17.88 7.05
C GLN A 361 7.26 -18.82 6.13
N LYS A 362 6.10 -18.36 5.68
CA LYS A 362 5.35 -18.93 4.57
C LYS A 362 5.82 -18.29 3.27
N LEU A 363 6.04 -19.11 2.25
CA LEU A 363 6.44 -18.68 0.91
C LEU A 363 5.28 -18.86 -0.07
N PHE A 364 5.06 -17.83 -0.88
CA PHE A 364 4.12 -17.81 -2.00
C PHE A 364 4.94 -17.63 -3.27
N LYS A 365 4.85 -18.58 -4.20
CA LYS A 365 5.56 -18.48 -5.48
C LYS A 365 4.97 -17.33 -6.29
N ARG A 366 5.76 -16.69 -7.15
CA ARG A 366 5.33 -15.59 -8.03
C ARG A 366 3.98 -15.82 -8.72
N ASP A 367 3.78 -17.04 -9.22
CA ASP A 367 2.61 -17.41 -10.03
C ASP A 367 1.47 -18.00 -9.16
N ASP A 368 1.53 -17.84 -7.83
CA ASP A 368 0.47 -18.23 -6.90
C ASP A 368 -0.75 -17.30 -7.04
N ALA A 369 -1.92 -17.87 -7.31
CA ALA A 369 -3.15 -17.13 -7.53
C ALA A 369 -3.60 -16.33 -6.30
N ALA A 370 -3.23 -16.77 -5.09
CA ALA A 370 -3.59 -16.06 -3.86
C ALA A 370 -3.00 -14.64 -3.84
N LEU A 371 -1.80 -14.46 -4.39
CA LEU A 371 -1.08 -13.18 -4.36
C LEU A 371 -1.80 -12.05 -5.08
N GLY A 372 -2.47 -12.35 -6.20
CA GLY A 372 -3.22 -11.37 -6.99
C GLY A 372 -4.65 -11.17 -6.53
N SER A 373 -5.07 -11.81 -5.45
CA SER A 373 -6.45 -11.74 -4.96
C SER A 373 -6.67 -10.57 -3.99
N ASP A 374 -7.90 -10.02 -3.98
CA ASP A 374 -8.30 -9.03 -2.98
C ASP A 374 -8.31 -9.57 -1.54
N HIS A 375 -8.29 -10.91 -1.41
CA HIS A 375 -8.30 -11.63 -0.13
C HIS A 375 -6.91 -11.86 0.44
N PHE A 376 -5.84 -11.54 -0.30
CA PHE A 376 -4.47 -11.80 0.17
C PHE A 376 -4.12 -11.10 1.49
N LEU A 377 -4.74 -9.93 1.76
CA LEU A 377 -4.63 -9.26 3.05
C LEU A 377 -5.22 -10.09 4.18
N ASP A 378 -6.39 -10.70 3.96
CA ASP A 378 -7.06 -11.52 4.96
C ASP A 378 -6.27 -12.81 5.20
N ASP A 379 -5.75 -13.44 4.14
CA ASP A 379 -4.82 -14.57 4.25
C ASP A 379 -3.58 -14.21 5.08
N SER A 380 -3.01 -13.03 4.84
CA SER A 380 -1.83 -12.53 5.56
C SER A 380 -2.11 -12.29 7.04
N ILE A 381 -3.32 -11.81 7.40
CA ILE A 381 -3.77 -11.69 8.79
C ILE A 381 -3.82 -13.06 9.46
N GLU A 382 -4.41 -14.05 8.79
CA GLU A 382 -4.50 -15.41 9.34
C GLU A 382 -3.11 -16.05 9.50
N LEU A 383 -2.17 -15.81 8.57
CA LEU A 383 -0.78 -16.23 8.73
C LEU A 383 -0.10 -15.54 9.92
N MET A 384 -0.33 -14.24 10.11
CA MET A 384 0.23 -13.52 11.26
C MET A 384 -0.30 -14.06 12.59
N LYS A 385 -1.61 -14.34 12.68
CA LYS A 385 -2.19 -14.99 13.87
C LYS A 385 -1.59 -16.37 14.13
N LYS A 386 -1.35 -17.17 13.08
CA LYS A 386 -0.65 -18.45 13.20
C LYS A 386 0.81 -18.30 13.66
N LEU A 387 1.48 -17.22 13.25
CA LEU A 387 2.84 -16.89 13.64
C LEU A 387 2.95 -16.28 15.05
N GLU A 388 1.85 -15.79 15.62
CA GLU A 388 1.83 -15.11 16.93
C GLU A 388 2.46 -15.92 18.07
N PRO A 389 2.15 -17.22 18.26
CA PRO A 389 2.78 -18.00 19.33
C PRO A 389 4.30 -18.08 19.17
N TYR A 390 4.80 -18.25 17.94
CA TYR A 390 6.25 -18.28 17.67
C TYR A 390 6.90 -16.90 17.89
N TYR A 391 6.21 -15.84 17.51
CA TYR A 391 6.66 -14.48 17.78
C TYR A 391 6.80 -14.24 19.30
N ARG A 392 5.80 -14.60 20.10
CA ARG A 392 5.82 -14.47 21.57
C ARG A 392 6.91 -15.32 22.22
N PHE A 393 7.04 -16.57 21.78
CA PHE A 393 8.14 -17.45 22.20
C PHE A 393 9.51 -16.80 21.93
N ALA A 394 9.67 -16.12 20.78
CA ALA A 394 10.90 -15.41 20.46
C ALA A 394 11.18 -14.16 21.31
N TRP A 395 10.14 -13.59 21.92
CA TRP A 395 10.27 -12.55 22.93
C TRP A 395 10.56 -13.09 24.32
N GLY A 396 10.26 -14.36 24.53
CA GLY A 396 10.36 -15.09 25.78
C GLY A 396 9.15 -14.94 26.69
N GLU A 397 7.98 -14.73 26.09
CA GLU A 397 6.67 -14.67 26.75
C GLU A 397 6.00 -16.03 26.86
#